data_AF-A0AAV6PD67-F1
#
_entry.id   AF-A0AAV6PD67-F1
#
_cell.length_a   1.000
_cell.length_b   1.000
_cell.length_c   1.000
_cell.angle_alpha   90.00
_cell.angle_beta   90.00
_cell.angle_gamma   90.00
#
_symmetry.space_group_name_H-M   'P 1'
#
loop_
_entity.id
_entity.type
_entity.pdbx_description
1 polymer ?
#
loop_
_entity_poly.entity_id
_entity_poly.type
_entity_poly.pdbx_seq_one_letter_code
_entity_poly.pdbx_strand_id
1 'polypeptide(L)'
;MKMGMTEDDKRNCCLVEIQETEAKYYKTLEDVEKNYMIPLRLVLNPQDMDAIFVNLEDVIRVHFALLRAIDLNMVTGGSGLGKIFLDFKERLLIYGQYCSHMENAQKTLDELIATRDDVRIKVEECTLKVQEGKFKLQDLLVVPMQRVLKYHLLLKELLSHSTDRPERQQLKEALAAMQDLAMYINEVKRDNETLKKISEFQSSIENLQVKLEEYGRPKIDGELKVSSIVNRTKQDRYIFLFDKVVIVCKRKGYSYELKEIIELQSYKMSDDPMNNRDVKKSSGKMWSYGFYLIHLQGKQGFQFFCKTEDTKRKWMEQFDMAISNIKPERATANQHNFQMHTFDQNTNCRACKMLLRGIFYQGYFCSRCGTGAHKECLEIITICKINPHDSEPGMSSGPKMVAVRNYHGTPAPPGKTALCFQTGDFIELLKGDPDTTWWEGKLIQTQKSGFFPSSCVKPCLDPKVCH
;
A
#
# COMPACT_ATOMS: atom_id res chain seq x y z
N MET A 1 14.80 -49.55 26.95
CA MET A 1 13.74 -48.64 26.46
C MET A 1 14.38 -47.29 26.21
N LYS A 2 14.40 -46.77 24.97
CA LYS A 2 14.75 -45.36 24.74
C LYS A 2 13.57 -44.55 25.29
N MET A 3 13.73 -43.88 26.42
CA MET A 3 12.75 -42.88 26.87
C MET A 3 12.64 -41.84 25.76
N GLY A 4 11.45 -41.69 25.17
CA GLY A 4 11.18 -40.61 24.23
C GLY A 4 11.24 -39.26 24.95
N MET A 5 11.70 -38.22 24.25
CA MET A 5 11.69 -36.86 24.78
C MET A 5 10.26 -36.44 25.14
N THR A 6 10.10 -35.82 26.32
CA THR A 6 8.82 -35.24 26.73
C THR A 6 8.51 -33.98 25.91
N GLU A 7 7.26 -33.52 25.91
CA GLU A 7 6.89 -32.26 25.25
C GLU A 7 7.64 -31.05 25.85
N ASP A 8 7.94 -31.10 27.15
CA ASP A 8 8.73 -30.07 27.83
C ASP A 8 10.20 -30.09 27.39
N ASP A 9 10.79 -31.28 27.18
CA ASP A 9 12.13 -31.40 26.62
C ASP A 9 12.19 -30.83 25.19
N LYS A 10 11.20 -31.15 24.36
CA LYS A 10 11.11 -30.63 22.98
C LYS A 10 10.96 -29.11 22.97
N ARG A 11 10.09 -28.56 23.81
CA ARG A 11 9.92 -27.11 23.97
C ARG A 11 11.24 -26.44 24.38
N ASN A 12 11.94 -27.01 25.36
CA ASN A 12 13.22 -26.48 25.81
C ASN A 12 14.28 -26.55 24.70
N CYS A 13 14.31 -27.62 23.90
CA CYS A 13 15.15 -27.68 22.71
C CYS A 13 14.84 -26.56 21.71
N CYS A 14 13.55 -26.25 21.45
CA CYS A 14 13.19 -25.13 20.57
C CYS A 14 13.67 -23.77 21.12
N LEU A 15 13.54 -23.54 22.43
CA LEU A 15 14.01 -22.31 23.06
C LEU A 15 15.53 -22.14 22.93
N VAL A 16 16.27 -23.21 23.24
CA VAL A 16 17.74 -23.25 23.11
C VAL A 16 18.14 -23.07 21.65
N GLU A 17 17.46 -23.72 20.70
CA GLU A 17 17.72 -23.56 19.27
C GLU A 17 17.54 -22.10 18.82
N ILE A 18 16.48 -21.42 19.27
CA ILE A 18 16.26 -20.00 18.94
C ILE A 18 17.42 -19.15 19.46
N GLN A 19 17.82 -19.34 20.72
CA GLN A 19 18.92 -18.61 21.34
C GLN A 19 20.26 -18.88 20.65
N GLU A 20 20.65 -20.14 20.50
CA GLU A 20 21.93 -20.53 19.90
C GLU A 20 22.04 -20.10 18.45
N THR A 21 20.97 -20.27 17.67
CA THR A 21 20.97 -19.84 16.27
C THR A 21 20.95 -18.32 16.12
N GLU A 22 20.37 -17.57 17.08
CA GLU A 22 20.47 -16.11 17.12
C GLU A 22 21.87 -15.65 17.50
N ALA A 23 22.48 -16.26 18.51
CA ALA A 23 23.86 -15.96 18.93
C ALA A 23 24.84 -16.21 17.78
N LYS A 24 24.70 -17.34 17.08
CA LYS A 24 25.51 -17.67 15.90
C LYS A 24 25.27 -16.68 14.76
N TYR A 25 24.02 -16.29 14.52
CA TYR A 25 23.70 -15.31 13.50
C TYR A 25 24.33 -13.95 13.80
N TYR A 26 24.11 -13.42 15.00
CA TYR A 26 24.72 -12.17 15.44
C TYR A 26 26.26 -12.21 15.36
N LYS A 27 26.88 -13.32 15.79
CA LYS A 27 28.33 -13.50 15.68
C LYS A 27 28.81 -13.41 14.22
N THR A 28 28.05 -14.00 13.29
CA THR A 28 28.34 -13.91 11.85
C THR A 28 28.26 -12.46 11.37
N LEU A 29 27.25 -11.69 11.79
CA LEU A 29 27.13 -10.27 11.45
C LEU A 29 28.30 -9.44 12.01
N GLU A 30 28.66 -9.70 13.26
CA GLU A 30 29.80 -9.05 13.92
C GLU A 30 31.12 -9.36 13.20
N ASP A 31 31.30 -10.59 12.74
CA ASP A 31 32.48 -10.98 11.97
C ASP A 31 32.52 -10.27 10.61
N VAL A 32 31.37 -10.06 9.94
CA VAL A 32 31.28 -9.27 8.71
C VAL A 32 31.67 -7.81 8.97
N GLU A 33 31.14 -7.20 10.03
CA GLU A 33 31.47 -5.81 10.39
C GLU A 33 32.97 -5.64 10.64
N LYS A 34 33.53 -6.48 11.54
CA LYS A 34 34.91 -6.33 11.99
C LYS A 34 35.94 -6.71 10.93
N ASN A 35 35.67 -7.77 10.17
CA ASN A 35 36.68 -8.36 9.29
C ASN A 35 36.49 -8.02 7.81
N TYR A 36 35.31 -7.53 7.40
CA TYR A 36 35.09 -7.05 6.02
C TYR A 36 34.79 -5.56 5.98
N MET A 37 33.77 -5.06 6.68
CA MET A 37 33.35 -3.66 6.53
C MET A 37 34.46 -2.68 6.95
N ILE A 38 35.07 -2.88 8.12
CA ILE A 38 36.15 -1.99 8.59
C ILE A 38 37.36 -2.01 7.64
N PRO A 39 37.92 -3.18 7.24
CA PRO A 39 39.06 -3.19 6.33
C PRO A 39 38.75 -2.71 4.92
N LEU A 40 37.53 -2.96 4.40
CA LEU A 40 37.15 -2.56 3.05
C LEU A 40 36.94 -1.06 2.89
N ARG A 41 36.66 -0.31 3.97
CA ARG A 41 36.66 1.16 3.97
C ARG A 41 37.99 1.78 3.52
N LEU A 42 39.09 1.03 3.54
CA LEU A 42 40.40 1.49 3.08
C LEU A 42 40.56 1.46 1.55
N VAL A 43 39.74 0.66 0.85
CA VAL A 43 39.83 0.45 -0.61
C VAL A 43 38.55 0.83 -1.34
N LEU A 44 37.40 0.81 -0.66
CA LEU A 44 36.11 1.21 -1.20
C LEU A 44 35.77 2.64 -0.82
N ASN A 45 35.16 3.36 -1.75
CA ASN A 45 34.59 4.67 -1.46
C ASN A 45 33.25 4.52 -0.69
N PRO A 46 32.72 5.59 -0.08
CA PRO A 46 31.47 5.52 0.67
C PRO A 46 30.26 5.02 -0.14
N GLN A 47 30.18 5.36 -1.44
CA GLN A 47 29.06 4.92 -2.30
C GLN A 47 29.09 3.41 -2.55
N ASP A 48 30.28 2.85 -2.80
CA ASP A 48 30.48 1.40 -2.96
C ASP A 48 30.19 0.67 -1.65
N MET A 49 30.61 1.25 -0.51
CA MET A 49 30.30 0.71 0.81
C MET A 49 28.78 0.64 1.05
N ASP A 50 28.06 1.73 0.77
CA ASP A 50 26.61 1.79 0.92
C ASP A 50 25.90 0.85 -0.07
N ALA A 51 26.40 0.72 -1.30
CA ALA A 51 25.84 -0.17 -2.31
C ALA A 51 26.01 -1.65 -1.94
N ILE A 52 27.15 -2.04 -1.35
CA ILE A 52 27.47 -3.44 -1.03
C ILE A 52 26.86 -3.86 0.31
N PHE A 53 26.93 -3.00 1.33
CA PHE A 53 26.48 -3.35 2.70
C PHE A 53 25.08 -2.84 3.01
N VAL A 54 24.49 -1.99 2.17
CA VAL A 54 23.13 -1.47 2.31
C VAL A 54 22.94 -0.86 3.71
N ASN A 55 22.09 -1.45 4.55
CA ASN A 55 21.84 -1.03 5.93
C ASN A 55 22.26 -2.11 6.94
N LEU A 56 23.32 -2.86 6.66
CA LEU A 56 23.79 -3.96 7.51
C LEU A 56 24.14 -3.51 8.94
N GLU A 57 24.66 -2.29 9.13
CA GLU A 57 24.94 -1.73 10.47
C GLU A 57 23.66 -1.63 11.33
N ASP A 58 22.52 -1.30 10.72
CA ASP A 58 21.23 -1.28 11.41
C ASP A 58 20.77 -2.69 11.78
N VAL A 59 20.97 -3.64 10.87
CA VAL A 59 20.70 -5.06 11.12
C VAL A 59 21.54 -5.54 12.31
N ILE A 60 22.84 -5.28 12.33
CA ILE A 60 23.74 -5.62 13.45
C ILE A 60 23.21 -5.05 14.78
N ARG A 61 22.87 -3.75 14.82
CA ARG A 61 22.34 -3.10 16.03
C ARG A 61 21.04 -3.73 16.53
N VAL A 62 20.10 -4.02 15.62
CA VAL A 62 18.83 -4.63 15.99
C VAL A 62 19.05 -6.04 16.55
N HIS A 63 19.90 -6.83 15.90
CA HIS A 63 20.18 -8.21 16.33
C HIS A 63 21.00 -8.30 17.62
N PHE A 64 21.91 -7.36 17.88
CA PHE A 64 22.55 -7.24 19.19
C PHE A 64 21.51 -7.06 20.30
N ALA A 65 20.56 -6.15 20.11
CA ALA A 65 19.50 -5.89 21.09
C ALA A 65 18.53 -7.09 21.21
N LEU A 66 18.21 -7.75 20.10
CA LEU A 66 17.33 -8.92 20.08
C LEU A 66 17.96 -10.09 20.85
N LEU A 67 19.24 -10.40 20.57
CA LEU A 67 19.98 -11.43 21.27
C LEU A 67 20.02 -11.17 22.78
N ARG A 68 20.33 -9.94 23.20
CA ARG A 68 20.33 -9.58 24.63
C ARG A 68 18.97 -9.76 25.29
N ALA A 69 17.88 -9.43 24.58
CA ALA A 69 16.52 -9.64 25.10
C ALA A 69 16.19 -11.13 25.23
N ILE A 70 16.59 -11.94 24.25
CA ILE A 70 16.42 -13.40 24.28
C ILE A 70 17.23 -14.00 25.43
N ASP A 71 18.51 -13.66 25.58
CA ASP A 71 19.37 -14.17 26.65
C ASP A 71 18.79 -13.88 28.04
N LEU A 72 18.33 -12.65 28.28
CA LEU A 72 17.68 -12.29 29.54
C LEU A 72 16.40 -13.09 29.79
N ASN A 73 15.61 -13.34 28.74
CA ASN A 73 14.39 -14.12 28.86
C ASN A 73 14.65 -15.61 29.14
N MET A 74 15.72 -16.16 28.57
CA MET A 74 16.15 -17.54 28.80
C MET A 74 16.53 -17.77 30.26
N VAL A 75 17.12 -16.79 30.95
CA VAL A 75 17.38 -16.85 32.41
C VAL A 75 16.08 -17.03 33.23
N THR A 76 14.96 -16.51 32.73
CA THR A 76 13.64 -16.59 33.39
C THR A 76 12.76 -17.74 32.87
N GLY A 77 13.32 -18.69 32.10
CA GLY A 77 12.60 -19.87 31.62
C GLY A 77 11.91 -19.72 30.25
N GLY A 78 12.19 -18.64 29.51
CA GLY A 78 11.83 -18.51 28.09
C GLY A 78 10.34 -18.21 27.78
N SER A 79 9.51 -17.98 28.80
CA SER A 79 8.06 -17.76 28.62
C SER A 79 7.69 -16.41 27.98
N GLY A 80 8.64 -15.48 27.90
CA GLY A 80 8.43 -14.11 27.37
C GLY A 80 8.85 -13.93 25.91
N LEU A 81 9.26 -15.01 25.24
CA LEU A 81 9.80 -14.96 23.88
C LEU A 81 8.79 -14.38 22.88
N GLY A 82 7.50 -14.72 23.02
CA GLY A 82 6.44 -14.17 22.17
C GLY A 82 6.38 -12.65 22.22
N LYS A 83 6.46 -12.07 23.44
CA LYS A 83 6.48 -10.61 23.63
C LYS A 83 7.68 -9.97 22.95
N ILE A 84 8.87 -10.57 23.07
CA ILE A 84 10.10 -10.05 22.47
C ILE A 84 9.93 -9.91 20.95
N PHE A 85 9.43 -10.94 20.26
CA PHE A 85 9.23 -10.85 18.81
C PHE A 85 8.16 -9.83 18.40
N LEU A 86 7.12 -9.64 19.22
CA LEU A 86 6.14 -8.58 19.00
C LEU A 86 6.79 -7.19 19.14
N ASP A 87 7.57 -6.96 20.21
CA ASP A 87 8.26 -5.69 20.47
C ASP A 87 9.31 -5.37 19.38
N PHE A 88 9.92 -6.40 18.77
CA PHE A 88 10.94 -6.25 17.73
C PHE A 88 10.40 -6.22 16.30
N LYS A 89 9.11 -6.54 16.08
CA LYS A 89 8.51 -6.60 14.73
C LYS A 89 8.80 -5.34 13.90
N GLU A 90 8.54 -4.16 14.47
CA GLU A 90 8.74 -2.88 13.77
C GLU A 90 10.22 -2.59 13.50
N ARG A 91 11.10 -2.95 14.44
CA ARG A 91 12.55 -2.78 14.30
C ARG A 91 13.14 -3.68 13.22
N LEU A 92 12.49 -4.83 12.94
CA LEU A 92 12.89 -5.75 11.89
C LEU A 92 12.40 -5.31 10.49
N LEU A 93 11.60 -4.25 10.36
CA LEU A 93 11.16 -3.76 9.05
C LEU A 93 12.32 -3.20 8.19
N ILE A 94 13.48 -2.94 8.80
CA ILE A 94 14.73 -2.59 8.11
C ILE A 94 15.17 -3.65 7.08
N TYR A 95 14.71 -4.90 7.24
CA TYR A 95 14.95 -5.96 6.26
C TYR A 95 14.27 -5.71 4.92
N GLY A 96 13.22 -4.87 4.87
CA GLY A 96 12.62 -4.46 3.60
C GLY A 96 13.65 -3.81 2.69
N GLN A 97 14.43 -2.85 3.22
CA GLN A 97 15.51 -2.18 2.49
C GLN A 97 16.67 -3.13 2.19
N TYR A 98 17.11 -3.92 3.18
CA TYR A 98 18.23 -4.85 2.99
C TYR A 98 17.95 -5.83 1.84
N CYS A 99 16.80 -6.51 1.90
CA CYS A 99 16.45 -7.56 0.94
C CYS A 99 16.14 -7.01 -0.46
N SER A 100 15.58 -5.80 -0.58
CA SER A 100 15.29 -5.22 -1.90
C SER A 100 16.54 -4.78 -2.66
N HIS A 101 17.65 -4.52 -1.97
CA HIS A 101 18.91 -4.07 -2.58
C HIS A 101 19.96 -5.19 -2.70
N MET A 102 19.69 -6.38 -2.15
CA MET A 102 20.66 -7.48 -2.08
C MET A 102 21.18 -7.91 -3.47
N GLU A 103 20.33 -7.96 -4.49
CA GLU A 103 20.77 -8.33 -5.84
C GLU A 103 21.74 -7.29 -6.43
N ASN A 104 21.48 -6.01 -6.19
CA ASN A 104 22.37 -4.93 -6.62
C ASN A 104 23.69 -4.97 -5.85
N ALA A 105 23.64 -5.18 -4.54
CA ALA A 105 24.83 -5.30 -3.69
C ALA A 105 25.77 -6.43 -4.15
N GLN A 106 25.22 -7.61 -4.46
CA GLN A 106 26.00 -8.73 -5.01
C GLN A 106 26.64 -8.36 -6.35
N LYS A 107 25.86 -7.79 -7.26
CA LYS A 107 26.34 -7.38 -8.58
C LYS A 107 27.47 -6.34 -8.48
N THR A 108 27.30 -5.32 -7.65
CA THR A 108 28.32 -4.28 -7.42
C THR A 108 29.60 -4.90 -6.84
N LEU A 109 29.49 -5.79 -5.86
CA LEU A 109 30.65 -6.48 -5.30
C LEU A 109 31.39 -7.32 -6.35
N ASP A 110 30.65 -8.09 -7.16
CA ASP A 110 31.23 -8.94 -8.21
C ASP A 110 31.93 -8.09 -9.30
N GLU A 111 31.30 -6.99 -9.71
CA GLU A 111 31.89 -6.04 -10.68
C GLU A 111 33.17 -5.41 -10.14
N LEU A 112 33.19 -5.00 -8.87
CA LEU A 112 34.38 -4.42 -8.23
C LEU A 112 35.50 -5.45 -8.11
N ILE A 113 35.19 -6.68 -7.67
CA ILE A 113 36.17 -7.77 -7.60
C ILE A 113 36.75 -8.10 -8.98
N ALA A 114 35.93 -8.03 -10.03
CA ALA A 114 36.36 -8.37 -11.39
C ALA A 114 37.22 -7.26 -12.03
N THR A 115 37.00 -6.00 -11.64
CA THR A 115 37.62 -4.84 -12.30
C THR A 115 38.73 -4.18 -11.50
N ARG A 116 38.78 -4.38 -10.19
CA ARG A 116 39.71 -3.71 -9.27
C ARG A 116 40.53 -4.70 -8.44
N ASP A 117 41.81 -4.85 -8.81
CA ASP A 117 42.73 -5.77 -8.13
C ASP A 117 42.94 -5.45 -6.64
N ASP A 118 42.98 -4.17 -6.27
CA ASP A 118 43.11 -3.73 -4.87
C ASP A 118 41.93 -4.20 -4.02
N VAL A 119 40.71 -4.11 -4.56
CA VAL A 119 39.49 -4.60 -3.91
C VAL A 119 39.50 -6.13 -3.85
N ARG A 120 39.81 -6.80 -4.96
CA ARG A 120 39.87 -8.27 -5.02
C ARG A 120 40.83 -8.84 -3.99
N ILE A 121 42.08 -8.37 -3.97
CA ILE A 121 43.09 -8.80 -3.00
C ILE A 121 42.60 -8.54 -1.58
N LYS A 122 42.00 -7.36 -1.33
CA LYS A 122 41.52 -7.04 0.01
C LYS A 122 40.38 -7.95 0.48
N VAL A 123 39.43 -8.27 -0.40
CA VAL A 123 38.33 -9.20 -0.12
C VAL A 123 38.86 -10.61 0.14
N GLU A 124 39.85 -11.08 -0.63
CA GLU A 124 40.52 -12.37 -0.42
C GLU A 124 41.22 -12.43 0.96
N GLU A 125 41.97 -11.39 1.32
CA GLU A 125 42.59 -11.26 2.65
C GLU A 125 41.56 -11.31 3.79
N CYS A 126 40.45 -10.58 3.64
CA CYS A 126 39.38 -10.56 4.64
C CYS A 126 38.71 -11.94 4.76
N THR A 127 38.54 -12.64 3.63
CA THR A 127 37.93 -13.98 3.59
C THR A 127 38.74 -15.01 4.35
N LEU A 128 40.07 -14.97 4.26
CA LEU A 128 40.93 -15.87 5.05
C LEU A 128 40.81 -15.65 6.57
N LYS A 129 40.46 -14.44 7.02
CA LYS A 129 40.27 -14.11 8.44
C LYS A 129 38.91 -14.54 9.00
N VAL A 130 37.92 -14.77 8.13
CA VAL A 130 36.55 -15.12 8.55
C VAL A 130 36.30 -16.59 8.31
N GLN A 131 36.03 -17.33 9.38
CA GLN A 131 35.70 -18.77 9.34
C GLN A 131 36.69 -19.59 8.48
N GLU A 132 37.99 -19.26 8.55
CA GLU A 132 39.07 -19.93 7.81
C GLU A 132 38.84 -19.99 6.28
N GLY A 133 38.16 -18.98 5.72
CA GLY A 133 37.86 -18.92 4.29
C GLY A 133 36.74 -19.85 3.83
N LYS A 134 35.96 -20.41 4.76
CA LYS A 134 34.87 -21.34 4.43
C LYS A 134 33.74 -20.69 3.63
N PHE A 135 33.49 -19.40 3.82
CA PHE A 135 32.44 -18.65 3.14
C PHE A 135 33.00 -17.35 2.60
N LYS A 136 32.60 -16.98 1.39
CA LYS A 136 32.97 -15.69 0.79
C LYS A 136 32.07 -14.59 1.33
N LEU A 137 32.47 -13.32 1.12
CA LEU A 137 31.65 -12.17 1.48
C LEU A 137 30.27 -12.25 0.80
N GLN A 138 30.21 -12.66 -0.46
CA GLN A 138 28.96 -12.88 -1.20
C GLN A 138 28.00 -13.79 -0.42
N ASP A 139 28.49 -14.94 0.08
CA ASP A 139 27.68 -15.92 0.81
C ASP A 139 27.16 -15.35 2.13
N LEU A 140 28.01 -14.61 2.84
CA LEU A 140 27.69 -14.01 4.14
C LEU A 140 26.65 -12.91 4.03
N LEU A 141 26.66 -12.11 2.96
CA LEU A 141 25.69 -11.05 2.74
C LEU A 141 24.26 -11.58 2.49
N VAL A 142 24.10 -12.84 2.09
CA VAL A 142 22.77 -13.47 1.90
C VAL A 142 22.18 -13.97 3.24
N VAL A 143 23.02 -14.22 4.25
CA VAL A 143 22.59 -14.79 5.54
C VAL A 143 21.49 -13.99 6.24
N PRO A 144 21.50 -12.64 6.28
CA PRO A 144 20.41 -11.87 6.87
C PRO A 144 19.04 -12.16 6.25
N MET A 145 18.96 -12.26 4.92
CA MET A 145 17.72 -12.60 4.22
C MET A 145 17.23 -14.00 4.60
N GLN A 146 18.15 -14.96 4.76
CA GLN A 146 17.78 -16.30 5.20
C GLN A 146 17.31 -16.32 6.66
N ARG A 147 17.90 -15.49 7.53
CA ARG A 147 17.56 -15.47 8.95
C ARG A 147 16.15 -14.96 9.20
N VAL A 148 15.79 -13.82 8.59
CA VAL A 148 14.47 -13.20 8.83
C VAL A 148 13.31 -14.12 8.43
N LEU A 149 13.51 -14.98 7.42
CA LEU A 149 12.55 -15.99 6.97
C LEU A 149 12.49 -17.25 7.85
N LYS A 150 13.34 -17.39 8.87
CA LYS A 150 13.33 -18.53 9.80
C LYS A 150 12.51 -18.27 11.06
N TYR A 151 12.31 -17.02 11.47
CA TYR A 151 11.63 -16.71 12.73
C TYR A 151 10.23 -17.29 12.83
N HIS A 152 9.42 -17.20 11.77
CA HIS A 152 8.08 -17.80 11.77
C HIS A 152 8.12 -19.33 11.81
N LEU A 153 9.17 -19.98 11.32
CA LEU A 153 9.32 -21.45 11.39
C LEU A 153 9.66 -21.87 12.82
N LEU A 154 10.64 -21.20 13.43
CA LEU A 154 11.08 -21.45 14.80
C LEU A 154 9.94 -21.23 15.81
N LEU A 155 9.18 -20.13 15.66
CA LEU A 155 8.02 -19.84 16.52
C LEU A 155 6.88 -20.84 16.31
N LYS A 156 6.68 -21.34 15.07
CA LYS A 156 5.68 -22.36 14.79
C LYS A 156 6.02 -23.68 15.50
N GLU A 157 7.28 -24.09 15.46
CA GLU A 157 7.73 -25.30 16.15
C GLU A 157 7.58 -25.17 17.67
N LEU A 158 8.03 -24.05 18.24
CA LEU A 158 7.88 -23.76 19.68
C LEU A 158 6.41 -23.76 20.12
N LEU A 159 5.52 -23.15 19.31
CA LEU A 159 4.09 -23.11 19.57
C LEU A 159 3.46 -24.52 19.56
N SER A 160 4.00 -25.43 18.73
CA SER A 160 3.52 -26.81 18.65
C SER A 160 3.72 -27.57 19.96
N HIS A 161 4.80 -27.26 20.69
CA HIS A 161 5.16 -27.85 21.99
C HIS A 161 4.71 -27.00 23.20
N SER A 162 3.79 -26.05 23.00
CA SER A 162 3.30 -25.12 24.05
C SER A 162 1.77 -25.14 24.17
N THR A 163 1.13 -26.32 24.22
CA THR A 163 -0.35 -26.47 24.17
C THR A 163 -1.08 -25.93 25.39
N ASP A 164 -0.57 -26.16 26.60
CA ASP A 164 -1.27 -25.87 27.86
C ASP A 164 -0.59 -24.76 28.67
N ARG A 165 0.12 -23.87 27.97
CA ARG A 165 0.94 -22.82 28.58
C ARG A 165 0.22 -21.46 28.54
N PRO A 166 0.33 -20.63 29.59
CA PRO A 166 -0.25 -19.28 29.60
C PRO A 166 0.23 -18.40 28.43
N GLU A 167 1.48 -18.54 28.00
CA GLU A 167 2.06 -17.75 26.91
C GLU A 167 1.63 -18.18 25.48
N ARG A 168 0.82 -19.25 25.33
CA ARG A 168 0.44 -19.79 24.02
C ARG A 168 -0.20 -18.77 23.10
N GLN A 169 -1.08 -17.93 23.63
CA GLN A 169 -1.77 -16.90 22.84
C GLN A 169 -0.78 -15.85 22.32
N GLN A 170 0.16 -15.42 23.16
CA GLN A 170 1.20 -14.48 22.77
C GLN A 170 2.14 -15.08 21.71
N LEU A 171 2.45 -16.38 21.79
CA LEU A 171 3.21 -17.09 20.76
C LEU A 171 2.48 -17.15 19.41
N LYS A 172 1.15 -17.30 19.40
CA LYS A 172 0.35 -17.23 18.16
C LYS A 172 0.42 -15.84 17.52
N GLU A 173 0.32 -14.79 18.32
CA GLU A 173 0.43 -13.41 17.87
C GLU A 173 1.84 -13.13 17.31
N ALA A 174 2.88 -13.58 18.01
CA ALA A 174 4.27 -13.46 17.55
C ALA A 174 4.50 -14.22 16.23
N LEU A 175 3.96 -15.42 16.09
CA LEU A 175 4.01 -16.19 14.84
C LEU A 175 3.34 -15.41 13.69
N ALA A 176 2.13 -14.90 13.91
CA ALA A 176 1.43 -14.09 12.92
C ALA A 176 2.21 -12.81 12.56
N ALA A 177 2.85 -12.17 13.54
CA ALA A 177 3.69 -11.00 13.33
C ALA A 177 4.93 -11.30 12.46
N MET A 178 5.61 -12.44 12.68
CA MET A 178 6.77 -12.84 11.87
C MET A 178 6.36 -13.31 10.47
N GLN A 179 5.18 -13.88 10.30
CA GLN A 179 4.61 -14.16 8.97
C GLN A 179 4.27 -12.85 8.24
N ASP A 180 3.72 -11.86 8.94
CA ASP A 180 3.45 -10.53 8.38
C ASP A 180 4.71 -9.81 7.94
N LEU A 181 5.79 -9.92 8.72
CA LEU A 181 7.11 -9.40 8.38
C LEU A 181 7.65 -10.03 7.08
N ALA A 182 7.55 -11.35 6.93
CA ALA A 182 7.97 -12.04 5.70
C ALA A 182 7.17 -11.56 4.48
N MET A 183 5.85 -11.40 4.61
CA MET A 183 5.01 -10.85 3.55
C MET A 183 5.37 -9.40 3.24
N TYR A 184 5.64 -8.58 4.25
CA TYR A 184 6.09 -7.20 4.07
C TYR A 184 7.37 -7.13 3.24
N ILE A 185 8.40 -7.91 3.58
CA ILE A 185 9.69 -7.92 2.84
C ILE A 185 9.47 -8.27 1.37
N ASN A 186 8.62 -9.26 1.09
CA ASN A 186 8.28 -9.64 -0.28
C ASN A 186 7.58 -8.50 -1.05
N GLU A 187 6.66 -7.77 -0.41
CA GLU A 187 6.00 -6.62 -1.03
C GLU A 187 6.96 -5.45 -1.25
N VAL A 188 7.89 -5.17 -0.32
CA VAL A 188 8.91 -4.14 -0.53
C VAL A 188 9.79 -4.46 -1.74
N LYS A 189 10.19 -5.73 -1.90
CA LYS A 189 10.93 -6.17 -3.10
C LYS A 189 10.11 -5.94 -4.38
N ARG A 190 8.84 -6.37 -4.39
CA ARG A 190 7.94 -6.18 -5.55
C ARG A 190 7.72 -4.70 -5.89
N ASP A 191 7.55 -3.85 -4.89
CA ASP A 191 7.38 -2.42 -5.10
C ASP A 191 8.65 -1.78 -5.65
N ASN A 192 9.84 -2.18 -5.21
CA ASN A 192 11.11 -1.71 -5.79
C ASN A 192 11.24 -2.09 -7.28
N GLU A 193 10.92 -3.34 -7.63
CA GLU A 193 10.88 -3.79 -9.03
C GLU A 193 9.86 -2.98 -9.85
N THR A 194 8.70 -2.69 -9.25
CA THR A 194 7.65 -1.88 -9.87
C THR A 194 8.13 -0.44 -10.11
N LEU A 195 8.74 0.20 -9.11
CA LEU A 195 9.28 1.56 -9.23
C LEU A 195 10.41 1.64 -10.27
N LYS A 196 11.27 0.63 -10.34
CA LYS A 196 12.28 0.52 -11.40
C LYS A 196 11.63 0.46 -12.78
N LYS A 197 10.60 -0.38 -12.97
CA LYS A 197 9.84 -0.46 -14.23
C LYS A 197 9.16 0.88 -14.56
N ILE A 198 8.63 1.58 -13.56
CA ILE A 198 8.06 2.93 -13.73
C ILE A 198 9.12 3.92 -14.20
N SER A 199 10.33 3.90 -13.64
CA SER A 199 11.45 4.75 -14.06
C SER A 199 11.88 4.47 -15.51
N GLU A 200 11.89 3.21 -15.92
CA GLU A 200 12.17 2.80 -17.31
C GLU A 200 11.09 3.35 -18.27
N PHE A 201 9.82 3.23 -17.89
CA PHE A 201 8.72 3.84 -18.64
C PHE A 201 8.85 5.36 -18.73
N GLN A 202 9.10 6.04 -17.61
CA GLN A 202 9.27 7.49 -17.56
C GLN A 202 10.37 7.96 -18.54
N SER A 203 11.48 7.23 -18.60
CA SER A 203 12.63 7.55 -19.46
C SER A 203 12.35 7.32 -20.94
N SER A 204 11.40 6.44 -21.27
CA SER A 204 11.07 6.07 -22.66
C SER A 204 9.96 6.93 -23.30
N ILE A 205 9.18 7.67 -22.49
CA ILE A 205 8.04 8.47 -22.96
C ILE A 205 8.45 9.95 -23.11
N GLU A 206 8.51 10.42 -24.35
CA GLU A 206 8.76 11.82 -24.72
C GLU A 206 7.58 12.72 -24.33
N ASN A 207 7.88 13.97 -23.93
CA ASN A 207 6.91 15.01 -23.58
C ASN A 207 6.01 14.72 -22.38
N LEU A 208 6.39 13.78 -21.51
CA LEU A 208 5.70 13.53 -20.24
C LEU A 208 6.28 14.41 -19.13
N GLN A 209 5.50 15.40 -18.68
CA GLN A 209 5.92 16.35 -17.64
C GLN A 209 5.65 15.86 -16.20
N VAL A 210 4.72 14.92 -16.03
CA VAL A 210 4.28 14.41 -14.72
C VAL A 210 5.04 13.12 -14.39
N LYS A 211 5.29 12.89 -13.09
CA LYS A 211 5.88 11.64 -12.61
C LYS A 211 4.87 10.50 -12.69
N LEU A 212 5.24 9.41 -13.37
CA LEU A 212 4.39 8.23 -13.51
C LEU A 212 4.01 7.57 -12.17
N GLU A 213 4.83 7.73 -11.14
CA GLU A 213 4.55 7.27 -9.78
C GLU A 213 3.23 7.85 -9.23
N GLU A 214 2.83 9.06 -9.65
CA GLU A 214 1.57 9.68 -9.21
C GLU A 214 0.34 8.94 -9.76
N TYR A 215 0.50 8.16 -10.82
CA TYR A 215 -0.56 7.40 -11.46
C TYR A 215 -0.77 5.99 -10.91
N GLY A 216 0.01 5.58 -9.92
CA GLY A 216 -0.09 4.26 -9.28
C GLY A 216 0.71 3.17 -9.99
N ARG A 217 0.29 1.91 -9.85
CA ARG A 217 1.03 0.77 -10.42
C ARG A 217 0.65 0.55 -11.88
N PRO A 218 1.62 0.22 -12.76
CA PRO A 218 1.33 -0.22 -14.12
C PRO A 218 0.58 -1.56 -14.11
N LYS A 219 -0.41 -1.69 -14.98
CA LYS A 219 -1.26 -2.88 -15.12
C LYS A 219 -0.89 -3.73 -16.32
N ILE A 220 -0.81 -3.08 -17.47
CA ILE A 220 -0.47 -3.70 -18.75
C ILE A 220 -0.04 -2.61 -19.72
N ASP A 221 0.86 -2.97 -20.61
CA ASP A 221 1.33 -2.11 -21.70
C ASP A 221 1.33 -2.90 -23.02
N GLY A 222 1.15 -2.21 -24.14
CA GLY A 222 1.18 -2.86 -25.45
C GLY A 222 0.50 -2.11 -26.59
N GLU A 223 0.58 -2.70 -27.78
CA GLU A 223 0.00 -2.13 -29.01
C GLU A 223 -1.51 -2.36 -29.09
N LEU A 224 -2.27 -1.28 -29.28
CA LEU A 224 -3.71 -1.30 -29.57
C LEU A 224 -4.02 -0.34 -30.70
N LYS A 225 -5.14 -0.55 -31.39
CA LYS A 225 -5.73 0.52 -32.21
C LYS A 225 -6.71 1.32 -31.36
N VAL A 226 -6.68 2.64 -31.48
CA VAL A 226 -7.57 3.55 -30.75
C VAL A 226 -8.31 4.44 -31.75
N SER A 227 -9.61 4.63 -31.54
CA SER A 227 -10.38 5.70 -32.17
C SER A 227 -11.10 6.50 -31.09
N SER A 228 -11.39 7.77 -31.37
CA SER A 228 -12.27 8.58 -30.52
C SER A 228 -13.66 8.65 -31.13
N ILE A 229 -14.66 8.99 -30.33
CA ILE A 229 -16.03 9.19 -30.84
C ILE A 229 -16.07 10.32 -31.88
N VAL A 230 -15.20 11.32 -31.72
CA VAL A 230 -15.08 12.48 -32.62
C VAL A 230 -14.28 12.12 -33.89
N ASN A 231 -13.21 11.34 -33.76
CA ASN A 231 -12.39 10.87 -34.86
C ASN A 231 -12.44 9.34 -34.95
N ARG A 232 -13.36 8.86 -35.80
CA ARG A 232 -13.63 7.43 -36.00
C ARG A 232 -12.52 6.65 -36.72
N THR A 233 -11.40 7.31 -37.08
CA THR A 233 -10.25 6.62 -37.68
C THR A 233 -9.53 5.76 -36.63
N LYS A 234 -9.25 4.50 -36.97
CA LYS A 234 -8.49 3.60 -36.11
C LYS A 234 -7.00 3.91 -36.24
N GLN A 235 -6.38 4.34 -35.15
CA GLN A 235 -4.99 4.77 -35.14
C GLN A 235 -4.13 3.77 -34.35
N ASP A 236 -3.00 3.36 -34.91
CA ASP A 236 -2.02 2.52 -34.19
C ASP A 236 -1.40 3.31 -33.03
N ARG A 237 -1.52 2.77 -31.82
CA ARG A 237 -1.04 3.37 -30.58
C ARG A 237 -0.36 2.32 -29.70
N TYR A 238 0.56 2.79 -28.88
CA TYR A 238 1.10 2.02 -27.78
C TYR A 238 0.51 2.57 -26.49
N ILE A 239 -0.05 1.68 -25.67
CA ILE A 239 -0.82 2.04 -24.50
C ILE A 239 -0.05 1.61 -23.25
N PHE A 240 0.01 2.48 -22.25
CA PHE A 240 0.42 2.12 -20.90
C PHE A 240 -0.78 2.34 -19.97
N LEU A 241 -1.30 1.27 -19.37
CA LEU A 241 -2.37 1.36 -18.39
C LEU A 241 -1.78 1.38 -16.98
N PHE A 242 -2.11 2.41 -16.22
CA PHE A 242 -1.81 2.56 -14.80
C PHE A 242 -3.10 2.49 -13.97
N ASP A 243 -2.98 2.42 -12.65
CA ASP A 243 -4.13 2.47 -11.74
C ASP A 243 -5.04 3.67 -12.02
N LYS A 244 -4.49 4.88 -12.21
CA LYS A 244 -5.28 6.12 -12.34
C LYS A 244 -5.50 6.59 -13.77
N VAL A 245 -4.63 6.22 -14.72
CA VAL A 245 -4.66 6.78 -16.08
C VAL A 245 -4.35 5.74 -17.16
N VAL A 246 -4.79 6.04 -18.38
CA VAL A 246 -4.29 5.42 -19.62
C VAL A 246 -3.40 6.42 -20.33
N ILE A 247 -2.17 6.03 -20.64
CA ILE A 247 -1.24 6.85 -21.42
C ILE A 247 -1.23 6.32 -22.85
N VAL A 248 -1.66 7.15 -23.78
CA VAL A 248 -1.77 6.84 -25.21
C VAL A 248 -0.57 7.44 -25.92
N CYS A 249 0.28 6.59 -26.49
CA CYS A 249 1.51 6.99 -27.17
C CYS A 249 1.54 6.56 -28.64
N LYS A 250 2.36 7.25 -29.43
CA LYS A 250 2.80 6.81 -30.76
C LYS A 250 4.24 6.29 -30.65
N ARG A 251 4.49 5.04 -31.02
CA ARG A 251 5.85 4.46 -30.98
C ARG A 251 6.77 5.12 -32.02
N LYS A 252 7.98 5.49 -31.63
CA LYS A 252 9.07 6.03 -32.47
C LYS A 252 10.36 5.23 -32.23
N GLY A 253 10.51 4.08 -32.89
CA GLY A 253 11.65 3.19 -32.63
C GLY A 253 11.61 2.66 -31.20
N TYR A 254 12.59 3.05 -30.37
CA TYR A 254 12.71 2.69 -28.96
C TYR A 254 12.04 3.68 -27.99
N SER A 255 11.56 4.84 -28.47
CA SER A 255 10.85 5.84 -27.65
C SER A 255 9.36 5.89 -27.97
N TYR A 256 8.62 6.55 -27.08
CA TYR A 256 7.17 6.71 -27.17
C TYR A 256 6.80 8.20 -27.13
N GLU A 257 6.13 8.69 -28.16
CA GLU A 257 5.63 10.06 -28.18
C GLU A 257 4.24 10.13 -27.53
N LEU A 258 4.12 10.85 -26.43
CA LEU A 258 2.84 11.07 -25.77
C LEU A 258 1.82 11.74 -26.71
N LYS A 259 0.61 11.18 -26.78
CA LYS A 259 -0.52 11.76 -27.54
C LYS A 259 -1.67 12.17 -26.65
N GLU A 260 -1.99 11.38 -25.64
CA GLU A 260 -3.13 11.64 -24.75
C GLU A 260 -2.94 10.96 -23.40
N ILE A 261 -3.46 11.57 -22.33
CA ILE A 261 -3.58 10.97 -21.00
C ILE A 261 -5.06 10.94 -20.66
N ILE A 262 -5.59 9.75 -20.36
CA ILE A 262 -7.00 9.54 -20.06
C ILE A 262 -7.13 9.22 -18.58
N GLU A 263 -7.73 10.13 -17.80
CA GLU A 263 -7.95 9.94 -16.36
C GLU A 263 -9.13 9.00 -16.09
N LEU A 264 -8.83 7.77 -15.65
CA LEU A 264 -9.82 6.70 -15.49
C LEU A 264 -10.94 7.05 -14.50
N GLN A 265 -10.70 7.93 -13.54
CA GLN A 265 -11.73 8.39 -12.59
C GLN A 265 -12.98 8.96 -13.25
N SER A 266 -12.84 9.50 -14.47
CA SER A 266 -13.88 10.18 -15.25
C SER A 266 -14.52 9.28 -16.31
N TYR A 267 -14.14 8.00 -16.38
CA TYR A 267 -14.59 7.07 -17.40
C TYR A 267 -15.22 5.81 -16.80
N LYS A 268 -16.12 5.20 -17.57
CA LYS A 268 -16.57 3.81 -17.37
C LYS A 268 -16.16 2.97 -18.56
N MET A 269 -15.73 1.74 -18.29
CA MET A 269 -15.48 0.77 -19.35
C MET A 269 -16.79 0.08 -19.74
N SER A 270 -16.95 -0.22 -21.04
CA SER A 270 -18.06 -1.03 -21.56
C SER A 270 -17.56 -1.95 -22.64
N ASP A 271 -18.07 -3.18 -22.67
CA ASP A 271 -17.79 -4.11 -23.74
C ASP A 271 -18.37 -3.63 -25.10
N ASP A 272 -17.69 -3.94 -26.20
CA ASP A 272 -18.25 -3.88 -27.55
C ASP A 272 -18.58 -5.30 -28.03
N PRO A 273 -19.85 -5.73 -27.95
CA PRO A 273 -20.26 -7.06 -28.37
C PRO A 273 -20.37 -7.19 -29.89
N MET A 274 -20.39 -6.07 -30.64
CA MET A 274 -20.67 -6.10 -32.07
C MET A 274 -19.51 -6.62 -32.91
N ASN A 275 -18.31 -6.84 -32.31
CA ASN A 275 -17.12 -7.40 -32.95
C ASN A 275 -17.00 -6.95 -34.42
N ASN A 276 -17.09 -5.63 -34.66
CA ASN A 276 -17.16 -4.95 -35.95
C ASN A 276 -17.33 -5.93 -37.15
N ARG A 277 -18.54 -6.52 -37.29
CA ARG A 277 -18.81 -7.62 -38.25
C ARG A 277 -18.83 -7.17 -39.71
N ASP A 278 -18.68 -5.88 -39.98
CA ASP A 278 -18.77 -5.32 -41.32
C ASP A 278 -17.41 -5.16 -42.01
N VAL A 279 -17.22 -6.03 -43.00
CA VAL A 279 -16.84 -5.76 -44.40
C VAL A 279 -15.75 -6.72 -44.90
N LYS A 280 -16.23 -7.71 -45.67
CA LYS A 280 -15.59 -8.48 -46.75
C LYS A 280 -14.19 -9.07 -46.50
N LYS A 281 -14.19 -10.41 -46.52
CA LYS A 281 -13.13 -11.33 -46.92
C LYS A 281 -12.04 -10.70 -47.81
N SER A 282 -10.98 -10.19 -47.19
CA SER A 282 -9.63 -10.18 -47.73
C SER A 282 -8.67 -10.06 -46.55
N SER A 283 -7.97 -11.15 -46.24
CA SER A 283 -6.92 -11.34 -45.23
C SER A 283 -7.30 -11.12 -43.74
N GLY A 284 -7.83 -12.17 -43.11
CA GLY A 284 -7.65 -12.52 -41.68
C GLY A 284 -7.71 -11.42 -40.60
N LYS A 285 -8.86 -11.32 -39.91
CA LYS A 285 -9.01 -10.94 -38.48
C LYS A 285 -7.79 -10.26 -37.82
N MET A 286 -7.57 -8.96 -38.00
CA MET A 286 -6.41 -8.33 -37.34
C MET A 286 -6.71 -7.30 -36.26
N TRP A 287 -7.90 -6.67 -36.18
CA TRP A 287 -8.23 -5.67 -35.13
C TRP A 287 -9.75 -5.45 -34.96
N SER A 288 -10.51 -6.52 -34.74
CA SER A 288 -11.98 -6.50 -34.71
C SER A 288 -12.60 -6.54 -33.31
N TYR A 289 -11.83 -6.91 -32.29
CA TYR A 289 -12.32 -7.05 -30.92
C TYR A 289 -12.14 -5.74 -30.18
N GLY A 290 -13.24 -5.06 -29.87
CA GLY A 290 -13.19 -3.74 -29.24
C GLY A 290 -13.79 -3.68 -27.85
N PHE A 291 -13.53 -2.58 -27.16
CA PHE A 291 -14.22 -2.13 -25.95
C PHE A 291 -14.15 -0.60 -25.87
N TYR A 292 -15.04 0.00 -25.08
CA TYR A 292 -15.20 1.44 -24.96
C TYR A 292 -14.75 1.96 -23.60
N LEU A 293 -14.14 3.14 -23.59
CA LEU A 293 -14.10 4.03 -22.42
C LEU A 293 -15.03 5.21 -22.66
N ILE A 294 -16.10 5.27 -21.88
CA ILE A 294 -17.16 6.27 -22.01
C ILE A 294 -17.00 7.30 -20.89
N HIS A 295 -16.86 8.58 -21.24
CA HIS A 295 -16.74 9.66 -20.26
C HIS A 295 -18.05 9.86 -19.49
N LEU A 296 -17.98 9.93 -18.16
CA LEU A 296 -19.16 9.97 -17.27
C LEU A 296 -20.01 11.24 -17.47
N GLN A 297 -19.40 12.37 -17.84
CA GLN A 297 -20.08 13.64 -18.14
C GLN A 297 -20.39 13.85 -19.64
N GLY A 298 -20.28 12.81 -20.47
CA GLY A 298 -20.58 12.91 -21.91
C GLY A 298 -19.56 13.68 -22.76
N LYS A 299 -18.33 13.88 -22.26
CA LYS A 299 -17.20 14.41 -23.06
C LYS A 299 -16.66 13.33 -24.01
N GLN A 300 -15.46 13.55 -24.56
CA GLN A 300 -14.79 12.62 -25.47
C GLN A 300 -14.65 11.21 -24.90
N GLY A 301 -15.18 10.22 -25.63
CA GLY A 301 -15.00 8.79 -25.38
C GLY A 301 -14.04 8.15 -26.38
N PHE A 302 -13.58 6.96 -26.02
CA PHE A 302 -12.57 6.20 -26.76
C PHE A 302 -13.06 4.78 -27.04
N GLN A 303 -12.64 4.23 -28.17
CA GLN A 303 -12.78 2.81 -28.49
C GLN A 303 -11.40 2.23 -28.73
N PHE A 304 -11.09 1.16 -28.02
CA PHE A 304 -9.86 0.40 -28.16
C PHE A 304 -10.16 -0.86 -28.96
N PHE A 305 -9.23 -1.27 -29.80
CA PHE A 305 -9.33 -2.49 -30.59
C PHE A 305 -8.10 -3.37 -30.40
N CYS A 306 -8.35 -4.66 -30.24
CA CYS A 306 -7.37 -5.72 -30.02
C CYS A 306 -7.35 -6.70 -31.21
N LYS A 307 -6.21 -7.38 -31.39
CA LYS A 307 -6.03 -8.39 -32.45
C LYS A 307 -6.88 -9.63 -32.21
N THR A 308 -6.97 -10.06 -30.95
CA THR A 308 -7.67 -11.28 -30.54
C THR A 308 -8.63 -10.99 -29.39
N GLU A 309 -9.61 -11.87 -29.22
CA GLU A 309 -10.55 -11.85 -28.10
C GLU A 309 -9.84 -12.02 -26.75
N ASP A 310 -8.82 -12.88 -26.71
CA ASP A 310 -8.01 -13.08 -25.51
C ASP A 310 -7.25 -11.82 -25.09
N THR A 311 -6.69 -11.08 -26.06
CA THR A 311 -6.06 -9.79 -25.78
C THR A 311 -7.09 -8.79 -25.26
N LYS A 312 -8.27 -8.71 -25.89
CA LYS A 312 -9.37 -7.86 -25.40
C LYS A 312 -9.74 -8.18 -23.95
N ARG A 313 -9.96 -9.46 -23.64
CA ARG A 313 -10.31 -9.92 -22.28
C ARG A 313 -9.24 -9.52 -21.26
N LYS A 314 -7.97 -9.77 -21.56
CA LYS A 314 -6.84 -9.37 -20.70
C LYS A 314 -6.81 -7.87 -20.44
N TRP A 315 -6.97 -7.04 -21.48
CA TRP A 315 -7.01 -5.59 -21.30
C TRP A 315 -8.19 -5.16 -20.43
N MET A 316 -9.40 -5.67 -20.71
CA MET A 316 -10.60 -5.35 -19.94
C MET A 316 -10.45 -5.73 -18.45
N GLU A 317 -9.93 -6.92 -18.14
CA GLU A 317 -9.64 -7.35 -16.76
C GLU A 317 -8.69 -6.36 -16.04
N GLN A 318 -7.66 -5.86 -16.74
CA GLN A 318 -6.73 -4.90 -16.18
C GLN A 318 -7.35 -3.50 -15.99
N PHE A 319 -8.24 -3.07 -16.90
CA PHE A 319 -9.03 -1.85 -16.75
C PHE A 319 -9.98 -1.93 -15.55
N ASP A 320 -10.70 -3.05 -15.40
CA ASP A 320 -11.57 -3.29 -14.24
C ASP A 320 -10.77 -3.25 -12.93
N MET A 321 -9.59 -3.88 -12.91
CA MET A 321 -8.71 -3.85 -11.74
C MET A 321 -8.22 -2.44 -11.40
N ALA A 322 -7.83 -1.64 -12.39
CA ALA A 322 -7.44 -0.24 -12.22
C ALA A 322 -8.60 0.61 -11.67
N ILE A 323 -9.78 0.55 -12.31
CA ILE A 323 -10.98 1.30 -11.90
C ILE A 323 -11.41 0.90 -10.47
N SER A 324 -11.38 -0.39 -10.16
CA SER A 324 -11.66 -0.92 -8.82
C SER A 324 -10.67 -0.44 -7.75
N ASN A 325 -9.44 -0.10 -8.12
CA ASN A 325 -8.47 0.50 -7.21
C ASN A 325 -8.72 1.99 -6.99
N ILE A 326 -9.12 2.75 -8.01
CA ILE A 326 -9.47 4.17 -7.85
C ILE A 326 -10.71 4.33 -6.97
N LYS A 327 -11.75 3.54 -7.25
CA LYS A 327 -13.06 3.59 -6.58
C LYS A 327 -13.43 2.19 -6.07
N PRO A 328 -12.81 1.71 -4.97
CA PRO A 328 -13.25 0.47 -4.38
C PRO A 328 -14.70 0.62 -3.92
N GLU A 329 -15.51 -0.44 -4.05
CA GLU A 329 -16.96 -0.42 -3.77
C GLU A 329 -17.30 0.17 -2.39
N ARG A 330 -16.41 -0.02 -1.41
CA ARG A 330 -16.59 0.36 -0.01
C ARG A 330 -15.75 1.59 0.40
N ALA A 331 -15.29 2.40 -0.56
CA ALA A 331 -14.48 3.59 -0.31
C ALA A 331 -15.16 4.62 0.62
N THR A 332 -16.49 4.67 0.60
CA THR A 332 -17.32 5.61 1.37
C THR A 332 -18.11 4.95 2.49
N ALA A 333 -17.83 3.67 2.77
CA ALA A 333 -18.45 2.95 3.86
C ALA A 333 -18.27 3.71 5.18
N ASN A 334 -19.30 3.70 6.01
CA ASN A 334 -19.28 4.33 7.34
C ASN A 334 -18.82 5.81 7.33
N GLN A 335 -19.20 6.56 6.28
CA GLN A 335 -18.93 8.00 6.08
C GLN A 335 -17.45 8.38 5.87
N HIS A 336 -16.61 7.41 5.53
CA HIS A 336 -15.22 7.67 5.14
C HIS A 336 -15.12 8.21 3.71
N ASN A 337 -13.92 8.66 3.33
CA ASN A 337 -13.56 8.99 1.97
C ASN A 337 -12.15 8.45 1.68
N PHE A 338 -12.08 7.14 1.50
CA PHE A 338 -10.83 6.41 1.27
C PHE A 338 -10.31 6.64 -0.14
N GLN A 339 -9.02 6.98 -0.24
CA GLN A 339 -8.31 7.19 -1.48
C GLN A 339 -7.02 6.38 -1.47
N MET A 340 -6.60 5.87 -2.64
CA MET A 340 -5.31 5.20 -2.78
C MET A 340 -4.19 6.12 -2.28
N HIS A 341 -3.29 5.59 -1.45
CA HIS A 341 -2.28 6.40 -0.78
C HIS A 341 -0.96 5.64 -0.60
N THR A 342 0.15 6.36 -0.75
CA THR A 342 1.48 5.90 -0.37
C THR A 342 1.83 6.47 1.00
N PHE A 343 2.04 5.61 1.98
CA PHE A 343 2.43 5.99 3.34
C PHE A 343 3.95 6.05 3.45
N ASP A 344 4.49 7.19 3.90
CA ASP A 344 5.95 7.38 4.05
C ASP A 344 6.53 6.61 5.25
N GLN A 345 5.68 6.32 6.24
CA GLN A 345 6.04 5.58 7.45
C GLN A 345 5.33 4.23 7.48
N ASN A 346 5.98 3.25 8.13
CA ASN A 346 5.38 1.95 8.41
C ASN A 346 4.06 2.15 9.17
N THR A 347 2.96 1.76 8.53
CA THR A 347 1.61 2.04 9.03
C THR A 347 0.82 0.74 9.13
N ASN A 348 0.09 0.56 10.23
CA ASN A 348 -0.78 -0.58 10.42
C ASN A 348 -2.21 -0.24 9.98
N CYS A 349 -2.89 -1.22 9.38
CA CYS A 349 -4.30 -1.11 9.05
C CYS A 349 -5.15 -0.94 10.31
N ARG A 350 -6.04 0.04 10.30
CA ARG A 350 -6.92 0.33 11.45
C ARG A 350 -7.83 -0.83 11.83
N ALA A 351 -8.26 -1.64 10.85
CA ALA A 351 -9.16 -2.77 11.05
C ALA A 351 -8.41 -4.01 11.57
N CYS A 352 -7.51 -4.59 10.76
CA CYS A 352 -6.88 -5.88 11.07
C CYS A 352 -5.59 -5.78 11.89
N LYS A 353 -5.07 -4.56 12.14
CA LYS A 353 -3.81 -4.27 12.86
C LYS A 353 -2.54 -4.80 12.19
N MET A 354 -2.65 -5.45 11.03
CA MET A 354 -1.50 -5.89 10.22
C MET A 354 -0.89 -4.73 9.45
N LEU A 355 0.35 -4.88 9.00
CA LEU A 355 1.06 -3.84 8.26
C LEU A 355 0.36 -3.54 6.92
N LEU A 356 0.31 -2.27 6.53
CA LEU A 356 0.10 -1.87 5.14
C LEU A 356 1.42 -2.16 4.41
N ARG A 357 1.45 -3.25 3.66
CA ARG A 357 2.70 -3.85 3.17
C ARG A 357 3.24 -3.10 1.95
N GLY A 358 4.56 -3.04 1.83
CA GLY A 358 5.25 -2.39 0.72
C GLY A 358 5.62 -0.93 1.01
N ILE A 359 6.09 -0.24 -0.03
CA ILE A 359 6.57 1.14 0.01
C ILE A 359 5.85 2.05 -0.99
N PHE A 360 4.96 1.50 -1.83
CA PHE A 360 4.30 2.25 -2.88
C PHE A 360 2.81 1.90 -2.90
N TYR A 361 1.90 2.85 -2.73
CA TYR A 361 0.45 2.61 -2.69
C TYR A 361 0.04 1.37 -1.86
N GLN A 362 0.46 1.33 -0.60
CA GLN A 362 0.26 0.16 0.28
C GLN A 362 -1.20 -0.09 0.64
N GLY A 363 -2.05 0.93 0.49
CA GLY A 363 -3.46 0.83 0.81
C GLY A 363 -4.20 2.14 0.57
N TYR A 364 -5.16 2.41 1.45
CA TYR A 364 -6.06 3.54 1.33
C TYR A 364 -6.00 4.41 2.57
N PHE A 365 -6.14 5.72 2.36
CA PHE A 365 -6.18 6.73 3.39
C PHE A 365 -7.51 7.47 3.34
N CYS A 366 -8.17 7.62 4.48
CA CYS A 366 -9.37 8.44 4.58
C CYS A 366 -8.99 9.92 4.75
N SER A 367 -9.26 10.71 3.71
CA SER A 367 -9.02 12.16 3.69
C SER A 367 -9.76 12.96 4.78
N ARG A 368 -10.75 12.36 5.46
CA ARG A 368 -11.53 13.02 6.53
C ARG A 368 -10.98 12.80 7.94
N CYS A 369 -10.40 11.64 8.22
CA CYS A 369 -10.02 11.24 9.59
C CYS A 369 -8.60 10.69 9.72
N GLY A 370 -7.83 10.68 8.63
CA GLY A 370 -6.44 10.22 8.65
C GLY A 370 -6.27 8.70 8.70
N THR A 371 -7.35 7.92 8.65
CA THR A 371 -7.28 6.47 8.86
C THR A 371 -6.68 5.75 7.64
N GLY A 372 -5.65 4.93 7.89
CA GLY A 372 -5.07 4.00 6.91
C GLY A 372 -5.66 2.58 6.97
N ALA A 373 -5.86 1.96 5.81
CA ALA A 373 -6.53 0.67 5.69
C ALA A 373 -6.17 -0.13 4.42
N HIS A 374 -6.26 -1.46 4.49
CA HIS A 374 -6.23 -2.32 3.29
C HIS A 374 -7.53 -2.21 2.48
N LYS A 375 -7.49 -2.57 1.20
CA LYS A 375 -8.65 -2.52 0.28
C LYS A 375 -9.82 -3.38 0.78
N GLU A 376 -9.50 -4.55 1.28
CA GLU A 376 -10.42 -5.55 1.83
C GLU A 376 -10.95 -5.18 3.23
N CYS A 377 -10.31 -4.22 3.91
CA CYS A 377 -10.65 -3.83 5.27
C CYS A 377 -11.58 -2.60 5.37
N LEU A 378 -11.88 -1.92 4.26
CA LEU A 378 -12.55 -0.61 4.28
C LEU A 378 -13.92 -0.61 4.98
N GLU A 379 -14.71 -1.67 4.79
CA GLU A 379 -16.07 -1.77 5.36
C GLU A 379 -16.08 -2.04 6.88
N ILE A 380 -15.04 -2.69 7.40
CA ILE A 380 -14.96 -3.11 8.81
C ILE A 380 -14.60 -1.91 9.71
N ILE A 381 -14.12 -0.82 9.12
CA ILE A 381 -13.72 0.37 9.87
C ILE A 381 -14.97 1.09 10.39
N THR A 382 -15.00 1.29 11.70
CA THR A 382 -16.04 2.04 12.40
C THR A 382 -16.27 3.43 11.79
N ILE A 383 -17.44 4.01 12.04
CA ILE A 383 -17.85 5.33 11.54
C ILE A 383 -16.73 6.37 11.63
N CYS A 384 -16.56 7.10 10.53
CA CYS A 384 -15.59 8.16 10.38
C CYS A 384 -15.77 9.20 11.49
N LYS A 385 -14.76 9.31 12.36
CA LYS A 385 -14.67 10.39 13.34
C LYS A 385 -13.88 11.51 12.70
N ILE A 386 -14.56 12.57 12.30
CA ILE A 386 -13.91 13.79 11.80
C ILE A 386 -12.96 14.26 12.91
N ASN A 387 -11.67 14.37 12.60
CA ASN A 387 -10.70 14.88 13.55
C ASN A 387 -11.03 16.37 13.77
N PRO A 388 -11.38 16.82 14.99
CA PRO A 388 -11.78 18.22 15.22
C PRO A 388 -10.65 19.22 14.96
N HIS A 389 -9.42 18.74 14.78
CA HIS A 389 -8.22 19.56 14.63
C HIS A 389 -7.83 19.91 13.18
N ASP A 390 -8.43 19.27 12.16
CA ASP A 390 -8.22 19.62 10.74
C ASP A 390 -9.42 20.37 10.14
N SER A 391 -10.34 20.81 11.00
CA SER A 391 -11.40 21.73 10.59
C SER A 391 -10.82 23.14 10.51
N GLU A 392 -10.40 23.58 9.32
CA GLU A 392 -10.37 25.02 9.08
C GLU A 392 -11.76 25.58 9.45
N PRO A 393 -11.84 26.68 10.22
CA PRO A 393 -13.11 27.29 10.58
C PRO A 393 -13.72 27.92 9.32
N GLY A 394 -14.44 27.14 8.52
CA GLY A 394 -15.00 27.66 7.28
C GLY A 394 -15.92 26.78 6.44
N MET A 395 -15.91 25.44 6.52
CA MET A 395 -16.63 24.64 5.50
C MET A 395 -17.23 23.29 5.95
N SER A 396 -17.88 23.22 7.10
CA SER A 396 -18.92 22.20 7.33
C SER A 396 -20.28 22.86 7.45
N SER A 397 -20.84 23.29 6.32
CA SER A 397 -22.24 23.72 6.30
C SER A 397 -23.12 22.48 6.21
N GLY A 398 -23.92 22.23 7.24
CA GLY A 398 -25.02 21.27 7.16
C GLY A 398 -25.98 21.64 6.01
N PRO A 399 -26.84 20.73 5.55
CA PRO A 399 -27.82 21.03 4.50
C PRO A 399 -28.60 22.30 4.83
N LYS A 400 -28.61 23.27 3.90
CA LYS A 400 -29.38 24.51 4.08
C LYS A 400 -30.84 24.27 3.72
N MET A 401 -31.70 24.64 4.65
CA MET A 401 -33.14 24.56 4.53
C MET A 401 -33.71 25.98 4.48
N VAL A 402 -34.83 26.16 3.79
CA VAL A 402 -35.61 27.40 3.81
C VAL A 402 -36.91 27.15 4.54
N ALA A 403 -37.25 28.04 5.47
CA ALA A 403 -38.52 28.02 6.17
C ALA A 403 -39.66 28.30 5.19
N VAL A 404 -40.61 27.37 5.07
CA VAL A 404 -41.82 27.52 4.26
C VAL A 404 -43.04 27.91 5.08
N ARG A 405 -42.92 27.86 6.41
CA ARG A 405 -43.96 28.25 7.36
C ARG A 405 -43.32 28.88 8.58
N ASN A 406 -43.93 29.94 9.11
CA ASN A 406 -43.56 30.52 10.39
C ASN A 406 -43.66 29.47 11.51
N TYR A 407 -42.70 29.50 12.43
CA TYR A 407 -42.73 28.67 13.62
C TYR A 407 -42.26 29.49 14.82
N HIS A 408 -43.14 29.60 15.82
CA HIS A 408 -42.93 30.44 17.01
C HIS A 408 -42.79 29.60 18.28
N GLY A 409 -42.37 28.33 18.15
CA GLY A 409 -42.25 27.40 19.27
C GLY A 409 -43.53 26.65 19.64
N THR A 410 -44.54 26.69 18.77
CA THR A 410 -45.83 25.98 18.94
C THR A 410 -46.13 25.10 17.70
N PRO A 411 -46.38 23.79 17.86
CA PRO A 411 -46.31 23.02 19.12
C PRO A 411 -44.91 23.07 19.73
N ALA A 412 -44.78 22.90 21.05
CA ALA A 412 -43.47 22.91 21.70
C ALA A 412 -42.74 21.57 21.47
N PRO A 413 -41.40 21.57 21.29
CA PRO A 413 -40.64 20.33 21.20
C PRO A 413 -40.66 19.59 22.55
N PRO A 414 -40.78 18.25 22.57
CA PRO A 414 -40.78 17.49 23.82
C PRO A 414 -39.46 17.64 24.58
N GLY A 415 -39.45 18.44 25.65
CA GLY A 415 -38.29 18.60 26.55
C GLY A 415 -37.07 19.30 25.96
N LYS A 416 -37.22 20.04 24.84
CA LYS A 416 -36.11 20.73 24.17
C LYS A 416 -36.45 22.19 23.83
N THR A 417 -35.42 22.99 23.58
CA THR A 417 -35.57 24.41 23.19
C THR A 417 -36.07 24.53 21.76
N ALA A 418 -37.15 25.30 21.55
CA ALA A 418 -37.68 25.57 20.22
C ALA A 418 -36.85 26.61 19.46
N LEU A 419 -36.59 26.37 18.18
CA LEU A 419 -36.03 27.38 17.28
C LEU A 419 -37.16 28.18 16.63
N CYS A 420 -37.28 29.47 16.92
CA CYS A 420 -38.29 30.32 16.28
C CYS A 420 -37.75 30.93 14.98
N PHE A 421 -38.56 30.95 13.93
CA PHE A 421 -38.22 31.52 12.62
C PHE A 421 -39.46 31.91 11.80
N GLN A 422 -39.24 32.72 10.77
CA GLN A 422 -40.26 33.17 9.83
C GLN A 422 -40.06 32.52 8.45
N THR A 423 -41.13 32.45 7.67
CA THR A 423 -41.11 31.99 6.28
C THR A 423 -40.09 32.81 5.49
N GLY A 424 -39.19 32.12 4.79
CA GLY A 424 -38.07 32.73 4.06
C GLY A 424 -36.74 32.68 4.80
N ASP A 425 -36.72 32.40 6.10
CA ASP A 425 -35.47 32.25 6.84
C ASP A 425 -34.69 31.01 6.40
N PHE A 426 -33.36 31.15 6.39
CA PHE A 426 -32.46 30.04 6.11
C PHE A 426 -31.98 29.38 7.41
N ILE A 427 -32.09 28.06 7.43
CA ILE A 427 -31.76 27.22 8.57
C ILE A 427 -30.74 26.19 8.13
N GLU A 428 -29.61 26.14 8.81
CA GLU A 428 -28.64 25.07 8.68
C GLU A 428 -29.10 23.85 9.48
N LEU A 429 -29.29 22.72 8.82
CA LEU A 429 -29.72 21.48 9.48
C LEU A 429 -28.54 20.85 10.24
N LEU A 430 -28.65 20.79 11.57
CA LEU A 430 -27.66 20.17 12.44
C LEU A 430 -27.95 18.68 12.65
N LYS A 431 -29.23 18.32 12.78
CA LYS A 431 -29.68 16.92 12.92
C LYS A 431 -31.12 16.78 12.41
N GLY A 432 -31.34 15.95 11.40
CA GLY A 432 -32.68 15.66 10.90
C GLY A 432 -32.70 14.30 10.20
N ASP A 433 -33.57 13.42 10.68
CA ASP A 433 -33.84 12.12 10.07
C ASP A 433 -35.18 12.21 9.32
N PRO A 434 -35.27 11.77 8.05
CA PRO A 434 -36.52 11.75 7.28
C PRO A 434 -37.71 11.09 8.00
N ASP A 435 -37.45 10.12 8.88
CA ASP A 435 -38.48 9.38 9.61
C ASP A 435 -38.96 10.11 10.89
N THR A 436 -38.39 11.28 11.20
CA THR A 436 -38.69 12.06 12.40
C THR A 436 -39.43 13.36 12.10
N THR A 437 -40.37 13.72 12.97
CA THR A 437 -41.17 14.96 12.83
C THR A 437 -40.48 16.20 13.38
N TRP A 438 -39.39 16.04 14.13
CA TRP A 438 -38.65 17.11 14.82
C TRP A 438 -37.18 17.10 14.43
N TRP A 439 -36.74 18.19 13.84
CA TRP A 439 -35.35 18.40 13.43
C TRP A 439 -34.69 19.48 14.28
N GLU A 440 -33.37 19.42 14.34
CA GLU A 440 -32.52 20.40 14.98
C GLU A 440 -31.75 21.18 13.92
N GLY A 441 -31.73 22.49 14.06
CA GLY A 441 -30.99 23.35 13.16
C GLY A 441 -30.62 24.67 13.78
N LYS A 442 -29.94 25.48 12.98
CA LYS A 442 -29.39 26.77 13.36
C LYS A 442 -29.85 27.83 12.37
N LEU A 443 -30.44 28.91 12.86
CA LEU A 443 -30.80 30.04 12.00
C LEU A 443 -29.51 30.71 11.50
N ILE A 444 -29.35 30.84 10.18
CA ILE A 444 -28.11 31.40 9.62
C ILE A 444 -27.91 32.86 10.04
N GLN A 445 -28.99 33.65 10.07
CA GLN A 445 -28.92 35.08 10.37
C GLN A 445 -28.60 35.37 11.85
N THR A 446 -29.19 34.63 12.78
CA THR A 446 -29.07 34.91 14.23
C THR A 446 -28.15 33.95 14.96
N GLN A 447 -27.68 32.89 14.29
CA GLN A 447 -26.86 31.83 14.85
C GLN A 447 -27.50 31.08 16.04
N LYS A 448 -28.81 31.27 16.28
CA LYS A 448 -29.57 30.56 17.31
C LYS A 448 -29.87 29.13 16.86
N SER A 449 -29.68 28.18 17.76
CA SER A 449 -29.97 26.76 17.51
C SER A 449 -31.18 26.29 18.32
N GLY A 450 -31.90 25.31 17.79
CA GLY A 450 -33.02 24.67 18.49
C GLY A 450 -33.80 23.72 17.60
N PHE A 451 -34.89 23.20 18.14
CA PHE A 451 -35.74 22.20 17.49
C PHE A 451 -36.95 22.82 16.80
N PHE A 452 -37.32 22.27 15.64
CA PHE A 452 -38.48 22.68 14.87
C PHE A 452 -39.11 21.50 14.11
N PRO A 453 -40.39 21.58 13.73
CA PRO A 453 -41.04 20.54 12.94
C PRO A 453 -40.44 20.44 11.52
N SER A 454 -40.13 19.24 11.06
CA SER A 454 -39.58 19.01 9.71
C SER A 454 -40.50 19.55 8.60
N SER A 455 -41.81 19.53 8.82
CA SER A 455 -42.82 20.08 7.92
C SER A 455 -42.78 21.60 7.70
N CYS A 456 -42.03 22.35 8.53
CA CYS A 456 -41.91 23.81 8.42
C CYS A 456 -40.81 24.26 7.44
N VAL A 457 -40.01 23.33 6.89
CA VAL A 457 -38.86 23.66 6.05
C VAL A 457 -38.78 22.80 4.79
N LYS A 458 -38.03 23.27 3.78
CA LYS A 458 -37.66 22.48 2.59
C LYS A 458 -36.19 22.70 2.21
N PRO A 459 -35.53 21.78 1.48
CA PRO A 459 -34.16 21.99 1.00
C PRO A 459 -34.02 23.25 0.11
N CYS A 460 -32.94 24.02 0.31
CA CYS A 460 -32.54 25.10 -0.60
C CYS A 460 -31.99 24.46 -1.89
N LEU A 461 -32.78 24.50 -2.98
CA LEU A 461 -32.40 23.90 -4.27
C LEU A 461 -31.55 24.82 -5.15
N ASP A 462 -31.36 26.09 -4.77
CA ASP A 462 -30.71 27.10 -5.60
C ASP A 462 -29.44 27.66 -4.91
N PRO A 463 -28.23 27.32 -5.39
CA PRO A 463 -26.97 27.68 -4.74
C PRO A 463 -26.66 29.19 -4.76
N LYS A 464 -27.40 30.01 -5.52
CA LYS A 464 -27.15 31.46 -5.65
C LYS A 464 -27.84 32.32 -4.59
N VAL A 465 -28.86 31.80 -3.90
CA VAL A 465 -29.65 32.57 -2.90
C VAL A 465 -29.15 32.33 -1.46
N CYS A 466 -28.29 31.31 -1.29
CA CYS A 466 -27.89 30.77 -0.01
C CYS A 466 -26.46 31.21 0.40
N HIS A 467 -25.97 32.37 -0.05
CA HIS A 467 -24.67 32.96 0.34
C HIS A 467 -24.80 34.20 1.20
#